data_AF-A0A933F3N5-F1
#
_entry.id   AF-A0A933F3N5-F1
#
_cell.length_a   1.000
_cell.length_b   1.000
_cell.length_c   1.000
_cell.angle_alpha   90.00
_cell.angle_beta   90.00
_cell.angle_gamma   90.00
#
_symmetry.space_group_name_H-M   'P 1'
#
loop_
_entity.id
_entity.type
_entity.pdbx_description
1 polymer ?
#
loop_
_entity_poly.entity_id
_entity_poly.type
_entity_poly.pdbx_seq_one_letter_code
_entity_poly.pdbx_strand_id
1 'polypeptide(L)'
;MRKEYDFSRGKRGAVLHLPPGKTRITIRIDDDILEWFRRQVHEAGGGSYQTLMNKALRNFIESQDRFLEDTLRRVLREELPRYGRKSAAGLIRR
;
A
#
# COMPACT_ATOMS: atom_id res chain seq x y z
N MET A 1 -44.76 4.96 -20.09
CA MET A 1 -44.08 3.96 -19.21
C MET A 1 -44.92 2.69 -19.18
N ARG A 2 -44.30 1.50 -19.26
CA ARG A 2 -45.04 0.22 -19.14
C ARG A 2 -45.35 -0.06 -17.67
N LYS A 3 -46.54 -0.63 -17.41
CA LYS A 3 -47.08 -0.85 -16.06
C LYS A 3 -46.43 -2.02 -15.31
N GLU A 4 -45.80 -2.94 -16.02
CA GLU A 4 -45.21 -4.14 -15.43
C GLU A 4 -43.99 -4.60 -16.23
N TYR A 5 -42.93 -4.96 -15.51
CA TYR A 5 -41.70 -5.53 -16.05
C TYR A 5 -41.52 -6.91 -15.45
N ASP A 6 -41.39 -7.92 -16.30
CA ASP A 6 -41.11 -9.29 -15.88
C ASP A 6 -39.60 -9.44 -15.58
N PHE A 7 -39.27 -9.61 -14.30
CA PHE A 7 -37.91 -9.83 -13.80
C PHE A 7 -37.62 -11.31 -13.52
N SER A 8 -38.45 -12.23 -14.00
CA SER A 8 -38.29 -13.68 -13.81
C SER A 8 -36.92 -14.24 -14.20
N ARG A 9 -36.21 -13.57 -15.13
CA ARG A 9 -34.84 -13.92 -15.57
C ARG A 9 -33.74 -12.97 -15.08
N GLY A 10 -34.06 -12.06 -14.16
CA GLY A 10 -33.10 -11.11 -13.60
C GLY A 10 -32.09 -11.82 -12.71
N LYS A 11 -30.83 -11.93 -13.13
CA LYS A 11 -29.74 -12.36 -12.24
C LYS A 11 -29.49 -11.26 -11.22
N ARG A 12 -29.81 -11.51 -9.94
CA ARG A 12 -29.39 -10.66 -8.82
C ARG A 12 -27.90 -10.89 -8.57
N GLY A 13 -27.07 -9.92 -8.93
CA GLY A 13 -25.64 -9.91 -8.67
C GLY A 13 -25.13 -8.48 -8.64
N ALA A 14 -24.04 -8.22 -7.92
CA ALA A 14 -23.40 -6.91 -7.91
C ALA A 14 -22.96 -6.57 -9.35
N VAL A 15 -23.63 -5.61 -9.98
CA VAL A 15 -23.41 -5.19 -11.38
C VAL A 15 -22.05 -4.49 -11.56
N LEU A 16 -21.24 -4.38 -10.51
CA LEU A 16 -19.94 -3.74 -10.53
C LEU A 16 -18.88 -4.79 -10.22
N HIS A 17 -18.29 -5.35 -11.27
CA HIS A 17 -17.03 -6.04 -11.16
C HIS A 17 -16.01 -5.02 -10.62
N LEU A 18 -15.43 -5.30 -9.44
CA LEU A 18 -14.34 -4.46 -8.96
C LEU A 18 -13.22 -4.50 -10.00
N PRO A 19 -12.57 -3.37 -10.30
CA PRO A 19 -11.40 -3.38 -11.17
C PRO A 19 -10.37 -4.37 -10.62
N PRO A 20 -9.70 -5.14 -11.49
CA PRO A 20 -8.74 -6.16 -11.07
C PRO A 20 -7.68 -5.55 -10.14
N GLY A 21 -7.35 -6.27 -9.05
CA GLY A 21 -6.37 -5.82 -8.06
C GLY A 21 -6.91 -4.98 -6.90
N LYS A 22 -8.23 -4.73 -6.81
CA LYS A 22 -8.86 -4.14 -5.62
C LYS A 22 -9.75 -5.15 -4.90
N THR A 23 -9.42 -5.42 -3.63
CA THR A 23 -10.23 -6.30 -2.76
C THR A 23 -11.18 -5.45 -1.91
N ARG A 24 -12.48 -5.78 -1.93
CA ARG A 24 -13.44 -5.17 -1.00
C ARG A 24 -13.26 -5.78 0.38
N ILE A 25 -12.93 -4.95 1.37
CA ILE A 25 -12.81 -5.34 2.76
C ILE A 25 -13.75 -4.50 3.62
N THR A 26 -14.26 -5.07 4.71
CA THR A 26 -14.97 -4.32 5.75
C THR A 26 -13.98 -4.07 6.89
N ILE A 27 -13.56 -2.83 7.06
CA ILE A 27 -12.63 -2.40 8.11
C ILE A 27 -13.28 -1.30 8.95
N ARG A 28 -12.97 -1.25 10.24
CA ARG A 28 -13.32 -0.12 11.09
C ARG A 28 -12.19 0.89 11.01
N ILE A 29 -12.52 2.16 10.81
CA ILE A 29 -11.60 3.29 10.76
C ILE A 29 -12.20 4.38 11.64
N ASP A 30 -11.34 5.10 12.35
CA ASP A 30 -11.77 6.19 13.21
C ASP A 30 -12.41 7.33 12.40
N ASP A 31 -13.41 7.96 12.99
CA ASP A 31 -14.24 8.95 12.30
C ASP A 31 -13.44 10.21 11.93
N ASP A 32 -12.52 10.63 12.79
CA ASP A 32 -11.63 11.78 12.57
C ASP A 32 -10.71 11.58 11.35
N ILE A 33 -10.18 10.36 11.19
CA ILE A 33 -9.37 9.99 10.02
C ILE A 33 -10.23 10.06 8.76
N LEU A 34 -11.44 9.49 8.78
CA LEU A 34 -12.34 9.50 7.64
C LEU A 34 -12.72 10.92 7.23
N GLU A 35 -13.07 11.76 8.20
CA GLU A 35 -13.43 13.17 8.00
C GLU A 35 -12.25 13.98 7.46
N TRP A 36 -11.03 13.74 7.95
CA TRP A 36 -9.83 14.37 7.42
C TRP A 36 -9.66 14.07 5.92
N PHE A 37 -9.75 12.80 5.52
CA PHE A 37 -9.62 12.41 4.10
C PHE A 37 -10.74 12.96 3.22
N ARG A 38 -11.98 13.05 3.76
CA ARG A 38 -13.10 13.66 3.04
C ARG A 38 -12.85 15.14 2.79
N ARG A 39 -12.45 15.89 3.82
CA ARG A 39 -12.16 17.33 3.71
C ARG A 39 -11.10 17.61 2.65
N GLN A 40 -10.00 16.85 2.65
CA GLN A 40 -8.92 17.00 1.66
C GLN A 40 -9.40 16.80 0.21
N VAL A 41 -10.33 15.88 -0.02
CA VAL A 41 -10.91 15.65 -1.34
C VAL A 41 -11.90 16.75 -1.73
N HIS A 42 -12.68 17.26 -0.77
CA HIS A 42 -13.56 18.39 -1.01
C HIS A 42 -12.78 19.67 -1.37
N GLU A 43 -11.67 19.94 -0.66
CA GLU A 43 -10.77 21.07 -0.94
C GLU A 43 -10.10 20.96 -2.31
N ALA A 44 -9.77 19.74 -2.75
CA ALA A 44 -9.14 19.49 -4.05
C ALA A 44 -10.13 19.55 -5.25
N GLY A 45 -11.39 19.94 -5.04
CA GLY A 45 -12.38 20.05 -6.11
C GLY A 45 -13.03 18.73 -6.51
N GLY A 46 -12.96 17.70 -5.65
CA GLY A 46 -13.58 16.40 -5.86
C GLY A 46 -12.59 15.24 -5.96
N GLY A 47 -13.12 14.01 -5.93
CA GLY A 47 -12.33 12.78 -5.96
C GLY A 47 -12.90 11.70 -5.03
N SER A 48 -12.14 10.62 -4.85
CA SER A 48 -12.51 9.54 -3.92
C SER A 48 -11.55 9.51 -2.74
N TYR A 49 -12.09 9.73 -1.53
CA TYR A 49 -11.33 9.62 -0.28
C TYR A 49 -10.70 8.23 -0.12
N GLN A 50 -11.34 7.18 -0.68
CA GLN A 50 -10.79 5.83 -0.69
C GLN A 50 -9.51 5.73 -1.54
N THR A 51 -9.42 6.48 -2.64
CA THR A 51 -8.20 6.53 -3.46
C THR A 51 -7.08 7.24 -2.71
N LEU A 52 -7.38 8.34 -2.01
CA LEU A 52 -6.39 9.09 -1.24
C LEU A 52 -5.86 8.26 -0.06
N MET A 53 -6.77 7.61 0.66
CA MET A 53 -6.43 6.69 1.76
C MET A 53 -5.56 5.53 1.27
N ASN A 54 -5.91 4.88 0.15
CA ASN A 54 -5.08 3.82 -0.42
C ASN A 54 -3.70 4.31 -0.87
N LYS A 55 -3.60 5.53 -1.41
CA LYS A 55 -2.32 6.16 -1.77
C LYS A 55 -1.46 6.40 -0.53
N ALA A 56 -2.06 6.89 0.56
CA ALA A 56 -1.36 7.08 1.83
C ALA A 56 -0.82 5.76 2.39
N LEU A 57 -1.62 4.69 2.36
CA LEU A 57 -1.18 3.35 2.76
C LEU A 57 -0.02 2.84 1.91
N ARG A 58 -0.07 3.05 0.58
CA ARG A 58 1.03 2.67 -0.32
C ARG A 58 2.31 3.45 -0.03
N ASN A 59 2.21 4.76 0.15
CA ASN A 59 3.35 5.60 0.50
C ASN A 59 3.98 5.20 1.84
N PHE A 60 3.16 4.77 2.81
CA PHE A 60 3.64 4.27 4.09
C PHE A 60 4.42 2.96 3.93
N ILE A 61 3.95 2.03 3.10
CA ILE A 61 4.68 0.79 2.80
C ILE A 61 6.04 1.13 2.15
N GLU A 62 6.03 1.99 1.12
CA GLU A 62 7.26 2.41 0.42
C GLU A 62 8.26 3.16 1.31
N SER A 63 7.78 3.87 2.35
CA SER A 63 8.67 4.52 3.32
C SER A 63 9.28 3.52 4.31
N GLN A 64 8.53 2.50 4.72
CA GLN A 64 9.02 1.42 5.57
C GLN A 64 10.09 0.58 4.84
N ASP A 65 9.85 0.21 3.57
CA ASP A 65 10.83 -0.53 2.77
C ASP A 65 12.14 0.26 2.60
N ARG A 66 12.04 1.57 2.35
CA ARG A 66 13.24 2.43 2.25
C ARG A 66 13.99 2.56 3.58
N PHE A 67 13.29 2.66 4.71
CA PHE A 67 13.91 2.70 6.03
C PHE A 67 14.64 1.39 6.37
N LEU A 68 14.01 0.26 6.05
CA LEU A 68 14.61 -1.05 6.23
C LEU A 68 15.82 -1.23 5.31
N GLU A 69 15.73 -0.83 4.04
CA GLU A 69 16.84 -0.89 3.09
C GLU A 69 18.03 -0.04 3.55
N ASP A 70 17.79 1.20 4.01
CA ASP A 70 18.85 2.07 4.52
C ASP A 70 19.52 1.48 5.77
N THR A 71 18.72 0.93 6.69
CA THR A 71 19.22 0.24 7.88
C THR A 71 20.08 -0.97 7.51
N LEU A 72 19.62 -1.79 6.56
CA LEU A 72 20.37 -2.95 6.07
C LEU A 72 21.66 -2.53 5.37
N ARG A 73 21.63 -1.48 4.54
CA ARG A 73 22.85 -0.93 3.89
C ARG A 73 23.86 -0.43 4.93
N ARG A 74 23.40 0.22 6.00
CA ARG A 74 24.25 0.67 7.10
C ARG A 74 24.90 -0.52 7.81
N VAL A 75 24.11 -1.50 8.23
CA VAL A 75 24.61 -2.71 8.90
C VAL A 75 25.58 -3.48 8.01
N LEU A 76 25.25 -3.69 6.73
CA LEU A 76 26.15 -4.37 5.79
C LEU A 76 27.46 -3.61 5.60
N ARG A 77 27.44 -2.27 5.51
CA ARG A 77 28.66 -1.45 5.40
C ARG A 77 29.50 -1.49 6.67
N GLU A 78 28.89 -1.61 7.84
CA GLU A 78 29.59 -1.73 9.12
C GLU A 78 30.24 -3.12 9.30
N GLU A 79 29.58 -4.20 8.84
CA GLU A 79 30.04 -5.57 9.04
C GLU A 79 30.95 -6.12 7.92
N LEU A 80 30.77 -5.72 6.66
CA LEU A 80 31.61 -6.19 5.53
C LEU A 80 33.13 -5.91 5.68
N PRO A 81 33.58 -4.74 6.19
CA PRO A 81 35.00 -4.47 6.40
C PRO A 81 35.66 -5.41 7.43
N ARG A 82 34.88 -5.99 8.35
CA ARG A 82 35.38 -6.94 9.35
C ARG A 82 35.66 -8.31 8.75
N TYR A 83 34.93 -8.70 7.71
CA TYR A 83 35.19 -9.92 6.95
C TYR A 83 36.36 -9.76 5.97
N GLY A 84 36.51 -8.60 5.33
CA GLY A 84 37.60 -8.32 4.38
C GLY A 84 39.01 -8.22 4.99
N ARG A 85 39.15 -7.90 6.28
CA ARG A 85 40.46 -7.89 6.96
C ARG A 85 40.97 -9.29 7.33
N LYS A 86 40.07 -10.26 7.52
CA LYS A 86 40.46 -11.65 7.88
C LYS A 86 41.02 -12.43 6.69
N SER A 87 40.61 -12.10 5.47
CA SER A 87 41.13 -12.75 4.24
C SER A 87 42.51 -12.23 3.81
N ALA A 88 42.83 -10.95 4.06
CA ALA A 88 44.15 -10.39 3.74
C ALA A 88 45.27 -10.86 4.69
N ALA A 89 44.95 -11.10 5.97
CA ALA A 89 45.94 -11.56 6.97
C ALA A 89 46.35 -13.04 6.80
N GLY A 90 45.60 -13.83 6.02
CA GLY A 90 45.90 -15.25 5.75
C GLY A 90 46.81 -15.51 4.56
N LEU A 91 47.11 -14.49 3.73
CA LEU A 91 47.80 -14.67 2.45
C LEU A 91 49.30 -14.29 2.46
N ILE A 92 49.91 -14.09 3.64
CA ILE A 92 51.34 -13.73 3.79
C ILE A 92 52.11 -14.77 4.62
N ARG A 93 51.72 -16.05 4.54
CA ARG A 93 52.52 -17.15 5.08
C ARG A 93 52.56 -18.33 4.11
N ARG A 94 53.41 -18.22 3.09
CA ARG A 94 54.21 -19.31 2.52
C ARG A 94 55.48 -18.74 1.93
#